data_AF-A0A256FSA5-F1
#
_entry.id   AF-A0A256FSA5-F1
#
_cell.length_a   1.000
_cell.length_b   1.000
_cell.length_c   1.000
_cell.angle_alpha   90.00
_cell.angle_beta   90.00
_cell.angle_gamma   90.00
#
_symmetry.space_group_name_H-M   'P 1'
#
loop_
_entity.id
_entity.type
_entity.pdbx_description
1 polymer ?
#
loop_
_entity_poly.entity_id
_entity_poly.type
_entity_poly.pdbx_seq_one_letter_code
_entity_poly.pdbx_strand_id
1 'polypeptide(L)'
;MLLRSDDFAFVGYDKPLRTFFISAFVQETDDYEEPEVWHGTSLEEFSSLEHLVKELEKKGFRIKGLKQEQIISMLIEAGQPSDPSLAERLGLLF
;
A
#
# COMPACT_ATOMS: atom_id res chain seq x y z
N MET A 1 7.32 23.11 13.22
CA MET A 1 6.71 22.37 12.09
C MET A 1 5.51 21.63 12.65
N LEU A 2 4.30 21.99 12.23
CA LEU A 2 3.09 21.28 12.68
C LEU A 2 3.07 19.89 12.03
N LEU A 3 2.75 18.86 12.82
CA LEU A 3 2.54 17.51 12.30
C LEU A 3 1.27 17.53 11.43
N ARG A 4 1.42 17.27 10.13
CA ARG A 4 0.29 17.06 9.20
C ARG A 4 -0.18 15.60 9.36
N SER A 5 -1.49 15.38 9.41
CA SER A 5 -2.11 14.06 9.40
C SER A 5 -3.09 13.96 8.24
N ASP A 6 -3.31 12.73 7.77
CA ASP A 6 -4.36 12.39 6.83
C ASP A 6 -5.21 11.28 7.44
N ASP A 7 -6.44 11.61 7.81
CA ASP A 7 -7.41 10.68 8.41
C ASP A 7 -8.14 9.84 7.35
N PHE A 8 -7.96 10.17 6.07
CA PHE A 8 -8.54 9.48 4.91
C PHE A 8 -7.52 8.64 4.15
N ALA A 9 -6.33 8.44 4.70
CA ALA A 9 -5.33 7.55 4.12
C ALA A 9 -5.86 6.12 3.96
N PHE A 10 -5.58 5.50 2.81
CA PHE A 10 -5.97 4.14 2.50
C PHE A 10 -4.76 3.23 2.58
N VAL A 11 -4.86 2.12 3.33
CA VAL A 11 -3.84 1.07 3.41
C VAL A 11 -4.50 -0.29 3.20
N GLY A 12 -3.84 -1.18 2.45
CA GLY A 12 -4.41 -2.46 2.08
C GLY A 12 -3.37 -3.45 1.57
N TYR A 13 -3.87 -4.58 1.06
CA TYR A 13 -3.10 -5.54 0.28
C TYR A 13 -3.72 -5.64 -1.11
N ASP A 14 -2.90 -5.49 -2.15
CA ASP A 14 -3.30 -5.67 -3.54
C ASP A 14 -2.92 -7.09 -3.95
N LYS A 15 -3.94 -7.95 -4.11
CA LYS A 15 -3.73 -9.36 -4.46
C LYS A 15 -3.12 -9.56 -5.87
N PRO A 16 -3.58 -8.87 -6.93
CA PRO A 16 -2.93 -8.93 -8.25
C PRO A 16 -1.45 -8.53 -8.27
N LEU A 17 -1.07 -7.51 -7.49
CA LEU A 17 0.32 -7.04 -7.37
C LEU A 17 1.09 -7.72 -6.25
N ARG A 18 0.46 -8.58 -5.44
CA ARG A 18 1.08 -9.28 -4.31
C ARG A 18 1.83 -8.35 -3.35
N THR A 19 1.29 -7.16 -3.12
CA THR A 19 1.96 -6.09 -2.35
C THR A 19 1.01 -5.43 -1.36
N PHE A 20 1.54 -5.03 -0.21
CA PHE A 20 0.88 -4.05 0.64
C PHE A 20 1.00 -2.67 -0.01
N PHE A 21 -0.05 -1.84 0.11
CA PHE A 21 -0.10 -0.52 -0.51
C PHE A 21 -0.60 0.54 0.47
N ILE A 22 -0.27 1.79 0.18
CA ILE A 22 -0.83 2.96 0.87
C ILE A 22 -0.98 4.14 -0.10
N SER A 23 -2.09 4.87 0.05
CA SER A 23 -2.34 6.18 -0.56
C SER A 23 -2.68 7.18 0.54
N ALA A 24 -2.00 8.32 0.58
CA ALA A 24 -2.28 9.39 1.53
C ALA A 24 -1.93 10.77 0.97
N PHE A 25 -2.54 11.80 1.55
CA PHE A 25 -2.42 13.22 1.22
C PHE A 25 -2.84 13.51 -0.23
N VAL A 26 -4.00 12.99 -0.64
CA VAL A 26 -4.64 13.33 -1.92
C VAL A 26 -5.03 14.82 -1.89
N GLN A 27 -4.69 15.57 -2.92
CA GLN A 27 -5.07 16.97 -3.03
C GLN A 27 -6.50 17.08 -3.58
N GLU A 28 -7.36 17.89 -2.94
CA GLU A 28 -8.75 18.07 -3.36
C GLU A 28 -8.91 18.98 -4.59
N THR A 29 -7.83 19.59 -5.06
CA THR A 29 -7.87 20.69 -6.03
C THR A 29 -7.74 20.26 -7.49
N ASP A 30 -7.29 19.04 -7.75
CA ASP A 30 -7.14 18.52 -9.10
C ASP A 30 -7.30 16.99 -9.10
N ASP A 31 -8.25 16.47 -9.89
CA ASP A 31 -8.54 15.04 -10.03
C ASP A 31 -7.37 14.25 -10.65
N TYR A 32 -6.35 14.94 -11.17
CA TYR A 32 -5.19 14.35 -11.83
C TYR A 32 -3.89 14.38 -11.01
N GLU A 33 -3.89 14.95 -9.80
CA GLU A 33 -2.68 14.98 -8.98
C GLU A 33 -2.46 13.66 -8.23
N GLU A 34 -1.24 13.13 -8.33
CA GLU A 34 -0.84 11.94 -7.58
C GLU A 34 -0.79 12.26 -6.07
N PRO A 35 -1.21 11.32 -5.21
CA PRO A 35 -1.06 11.47 -3.77
C PRO A 35 0.41 11.67 -3.38
N GLU A 36 0.69 12.50 -2.36
CA GLU A 36 2.06 12.70 -1.85
C GLU A 36 2.70 11.36 -1.43
N VAL A 37 1.87 10.45 -0.92
CA VAL A 37 2.24 9.09 -0.58
C VAL A 37 1.44 8.14 -1.45
N TRP A 38 2.09 7.51 -2.42
CA TRP A 38 1.51 6.45 -3.23
C TRP A 38 2.51 5.30 -3.38
N HIS A 39 2.24 4.18 -2.69
CA HIS A 39 3.15 3.05 -2.53
C HIS A 39 2.43 1.72 -2.74
N GLY A 40 3.15 0.70 -3.22
CA GLY A 40 2.57 -0.61 -3.53
C GLY A 40 1.91 -0.62 -4.91
N THR A 41 2.56 0.02 -5.89
CA THR A 41 2.06 0.18 -7.27
C THR A 41 2.73 -0.81 -8.22
N SER A 42 3.71 -1.58 -7.73
CA SER A 42 4.46 -2.56 -8.51
C SER A 42 4.30 -3.97 -7.94
N LEU A 43 4.49 -4.98 -8.80
CA LEU A 43 4.47 -6.39 -8.41
C LEU A 43 5.50 -6.63 -7.30
N GLU A 44 5.04 -7.18 -6.17
CA GLU A 44 5.83 -7.57 -5.00
C GLU A 44 6.66 -6.45 -4.35
N GLU A 45 6.32 -5.17 -4.57
CA GLU A 45 7.06 -4.01 -4.03
C GLU A 45 7.23 -4.10 -2.49
N PHE A 46 6.14 -4.41 -1.80
CA PHE A 46 6.10 -4.63 -0.35
C PHE A 46 5.41 -5.95 -0.03
N SER A 47 6.17 -7.05 -0.03
CA SER A 47 5.64 -8.39 0.28
C SER A 47 5.22 -8.61 1.74
N SER A 48 5.43 -7.64 2.63
CA SER A 48 4.94 -7.67 4.02
C SER A 48 4.51 -6.29 4.50
N LEU A 49 3.53 -6.26 5.40
CA LEU A 49 3.07 -5.02 6.05
C LEU A 49 4.23 -4.34 6.80
N GLU A 50 5.13 -5.12 7.41
CA GLU A 50 6.31 -4.60 8.11
C GLU A 50 7.27 -3.87 7.15
N HIS A 51 7.47 -4.39 5.93
CA HIS A 51 8.31 -3.75 4.92
C HIS A 51 7.74 -2.38 4.55
N LEU A 52 6.43 -2.31 4.26
CA LEU A 52 5.75 -1.04 3.95
C LEU A 52 5.89 -0.03 5.10
N VAL A 53 5.64 -0.45 6.34
CA VAL A 53 5.74 0.42 7.53
C VAL A 53 7.16 0.99 7.67
N LYS A 54 8.19 0.15 7.54
CA LYS A 54 9.59 0.60 7.65
C LYS A 54 9.96 1.61 6.56
N GLU A 55 9.48 1.42 5.34
CA GLU A 55 9.74 2.37 4.25
C GLU A 55 9.04 3.71 4.47
N LEU A 56 7.82 3.71 4.99
CA LEU A 56 7.13 4.94 5.40
C LEU A 56 7.90 5.66 6.52
N GLU A 57 8.39 4.94 7.52
CA GLU A 57 9.17 5.52 8.62
C GLU A 57 10.48 6.15 8.14
N LYS A 58 11.18 5.52 7.19
CA LYS A 58 12.38 6.11 6.55
C LYS A 58 12.07 7.42 5.82
N LYS A 59 10.85 7.54 5.29
CA LYS A 59 10.36 8.76 4.63
C LYS A 59 9.75 9.79 5.59
N GLY A 60 9.76 9.52 6.90
CA GLY A 60 9.25 10.43 7.91
C GLY A 60 7.74 10.31 8.18
N PHE A 61 7.08 9.30 7.62
CA PHE A 61 5.66 9.03 7.83
C PHE A 61 5.46 7.96 8.92
N ARG A 62 4.30 8.00 9.59
CA ARG A 62 3.87 6.97 10.54
C ARG A 62 2.39 6.71 10.38
N ILE A 63 2.03 5.44 10.18
CA ILE A 63 0.63 5.01 10.19
C ILE A 63 0.14 5.01 11.64
N LYS A 64 -1.02 5.65 11.88
CA LYS A 64 -1.73 5.63 13.17
C LYS A 64 -3.15 5.11 12.95
N GLY A 65 -3.76 4.59 14.01
CA GLY A 65 -5.19 4.21 13.99
C GLY A 65 -5.51 2.91 13.26
N LEU A 66 -4.51 2.16 12.79
CA LEU A 66 -4.71 0.85 12.19
C LEU A 66 -5.20 -0.14 13.26
N LYS A 67 -6.44 -0.63 13.12
CA LYS A 67 -7.04 -1.55 14.07
C LYS A 67 -6.52 -2.97 13.85
N GLN A 68 -6.53 -3.77 14.92
CA GLN A 68 -6.06 -5.16 14.86
C GLN A 68 -6.83 -5.98 13.82
N GLU A 69 -8.14 -5.77 13.69
CA GLU A 69 -8.97 -6.50 12.72
C GLU A 69 -8.58 -6.18 11.27
N GLN A 70 -8.19 -4.93 10.99
CA GLN A 70 -7.73 -4.52 9.66
C GLN A 70 -6.37 -5.17 9.33
N ILE A 71 -5.45 -5.20 10.30
CA ILE A 71 -4.16 -5.89 10.16
C ILE A 71 -4.38 -7.37 9.84
N ILE A 72 -5.22 -8.04 10.64
CA ILE A 72 -5.51 -9.46 10.45
C ILE A 72 -6.14 -9.70 9.08
N SER A 73 -7.09 -8.86 8.65
CA SER A 73 -7.73 -8.97 7.34
C SER A 73 -6.70 -8.91 6.20
N MET A 74 -5.80 -7.93 6.22
CA MET A 74 -4.76 -7.81 5.18
C MET A 74 -3.78 -8.99 5.21
N LEU A 75 -3.41 -9.49 6.39
CA LEU A 75 -2.52 -10.65 6.51
C LEU A 75 -3.17 -11.95 6.02
N ILE A 76 -4.47 -12.14 6.28
CA ILE A 76 -5.23 -13.27 5.74
C ILE A 76 -5.24 -13.23 4.22
N GLU A 77 -5.49 -12.06 3.63
CA GLU A 77 -5.51 -11.87 2.18
C GLU A 77 -4.13 -12.12 1.56
N ALA A 78 -3.08 -11.57 2.16
CA ALA A 78 -1.69 -11.78 1.74
C ALA A 78 -1.22 -13.24 1.86
N GLY A 79 -1.80 -14.00 2.79
CA GLY A 79 -1.52 -15.42 2.95
C GLY A 79 -2.25 -16.33 1.96
N GLN A 80 -3.20 -15.82 1.17
CA GLN A 80 -3.88 -16.62 0.15
C GLN A 80 -3.01 -16.79 -1.08
N PRO A 81 -3.09 -17.94 -1.77
CA PRO A 81 -2.58 -18.07 -3.13
C PRO A 81 -3.16 -16.97 -4.03
N SER A 82 -2.28 -16.31 -4.76
CA SER A 82 -2.61 -15.36 -5.80
C SER A 82 -2.50 -16.04 -7.17
N ASP A 83 -3.45 -15.73 -8.05
CA ASP A 83 -3.30 -16.08 -9.45
C ASP A 83 -2.14 -15.27 -10.05
N PRO A 84 -1.49 -15.76 -11.12
CA PRO A 84 -0.51 -14.97 -11.84
C PRO A 84 -1.14 -13.65 -12.32
N SER A 85 -0.41 -12.56 -12.10
CA SER A 85 -0.73 -11.23 -12.60
C SER A 85 -0.92 -11.24 -14.11
N LEU A 86 -1.59 -10.21 -14.65
CA LEU A 86 -1.75 -10.07 -16.10
C LEU A 86 -0.38 -10.01 -16.80
N ALA A 87 0.61 -9.36 -16.20
CA ALA A 87 1.96 -9.26 -16.75
C ALA A 87 2.65 -10.64 -16.84
N GLU A 88 2.53 -11.48 -15.81
CA GLU A 88 3.03 -12.86 -15.83
C GLU A 88 2.29 -13.70 -16.88
N ARG A 89 0.97 -13.58 -16.95
CA ARG A 89 0.15 -14.30 -17.96
C ARG A 89 0.49 -13.92 -19.40
N LEU A 90 0.95 -12.68 -19.62
CA LEU A 90 1.38 -12.16 -20.91
C LEU A 90 2.88 -12.39 -21.18
N GLY A 91 3.63 -12.97 -20.24
CA GLY A 91 5.07 -13.20 -20.38
C GLY A 91 5.93 -11.92 -20.33
N LEU A 92 5.41 -10.86 -19.70
CA LEU A 92 6.13 -9.60 -19.47
C LEU A 92 6.99 -9.63 -18.20
N LEU A 93 6.68 -10.56 -17.29
CA LEU A 93 7.42 -10.87 -16.06
C LEU A 93 7.59 -12.40 -15.98
N PHE A 94 8.74 -12.85 -15.49
CA PHE A 94 9.13 -14.28 -15.43
C PHE A 94 9.34 -14.74 -14.00
#